data_AF-A0A3A6R827-F1
#
_entry.id   AF-A0A3A6R827-F1
#
_cell.length_a   1.000
_cell.length_b   1.000
_cell.length_c   1.000
_cell.angle_alpha   90.00
_cell.angle_beta   90.00
_cell.angle_gamma   90.00
#
_symmetry.space_group_name_H-M   'P 1'
#
loop_
_entity.id
_entity.type
_entity.pdbx_description
1 polymer ?
#
loop_
_entity_poly.entity_id
_entity_poly.type
_entity_poly.pdbx_seq_one_letter_code
_entity_poly.pdbx_strand_id
1 'polypeptide(L)'
;MASQIEVAAHLDLTDRQVRNLVADGVLPASKGRGGMDIDSCRVAYIAYLRGLGSRQVKPEVPPVETDGIDPLIEYKLMEERRGLTAAQRIGQENKNAVSARQLVPVDFSTFALSRVVEQIGSVLDTVTHKVKRKHPDIEVRHVEAMQREIALARNIASELGDQLPEILDEYLATLDE
;
A
#
# COMPACT_ATOMS: atom_id res chain seq x y z
N MET A 1 -38.11 -18.07 -26.63
CA MET A 1 -38.09 -16.94 -27.57
C MET A 1 -38.86 -15.81 -26.93
N ALA A 2 -38.19 -14.67 -26.67
CA ALA A 2 -38.63 -13.66 -25.73
C ALA A 2 -38.80 -12.28 -26.37
N SER A 3 -39.68 -11.47 -25.82
CA SER A 3 -39.84 -10.05 -26.19
C SER A 3 -38.70 -9.20 -25.63
N GLN A 4 -38.54 -7.97 -26.15
CA GLN A 4 -37.56 -7.00 -25.62
C GLN A 4 -37.80 -6.71 -24.12
N ILE A 5 -39.06 -6.68 -23.70
CA ILE A 5 -39.46 -6.47 -22.30
C ILE A 5 -39.01 -7.64 -21.42
N GLU A 6 -39.17 -8.87 -21.90
CA GLU A 6 -38.75 -10.07 -21.16
C GLU A 6 -37.22 -10.19 -21.08
N VAL A 7 -36.51 -9.81 -22.14
CA VAL A 7 -35.04 -9.73 -22.13
C VAL A 7 -34.56 -8.63 -21.17
N ALA A 8 -35.23 -7.47 -21.18
CA ALA A 8 -34.94 -6.37 -20.27
C ALA A 8 -35.11 -6.80 -18.80
N ALA A 9 -36.21 -7.47 -18.47
CA ALA A 9 -36.45 -8.02 -17.14
C ALA A 9 -35.42 -9.10 -16.76
N HIS A 10 -35.00 -9.95 -17.70
CA HIS A 10 -34.01 -11.01 -17.44
C HIS A 10 -32.60 -10.47 -17.18
N LEU A 11 -32.22 -9.39 -17.86
CA LEU A 11 -30.88 -8.79 -17.75
C LEU A 11 -30.81 -7.65 -16.73
N ASP A 12 -31.91 -7.35 -16.03
CA ASP A 12 -32.05 -6.22 -15.11
C ASP A 12 -31.74 -4.87 -15.78
N LEU A 13 -32.32 -4.65 -16.97
CA LEU A 13 -32.15 -3.46 -17.80
C LEU A 13 -33.50 -2.81 -18.13
N THR A 14 -33.46 -1.56 -18.58
CA THR A 14 -34.65 -0.92 -19.18
C THR A 14 -34.83 -1.39 -20.63
N ASP A 15 -36.07 -1.43 -21.11
CA ASP A 15 -36.37 -1.75 -22.53
C ASP A 15 -35.63 -0.81 -23.51
N ARG A 16 -35.49 0.47 -23.14
CA ARG A 16 -34.69 1.45 -23.89
C ARG A 16 -33.23 1.02 -23.97
N GLN A 17 -32.65 0.56 -22.86
CA GLN A 17 -31.26 0.13 -22.83
C GLN A 17 -31.02 -1.14 -23.66
N VAL A 18 -31.99 -2.07 -23.67
CA VAL A 18 -31.92 -3.25 -24.55
C VAL A 18 -31.92 -2.82 -26.02
N ARG A 19 -32.75 -1.84 -26.42
CA ARG A 19 -32.76 -1.30 -27.78
C ARG A 19 -31.45 -0.63 -28.17
N ASN A 20 -30.86 0.17 -27.28
CA ASN A 20 -29.55 0.79 -27.51
C ASN A 20 -28.48 -0.27 -27.72
N LEU A 21 -28.37 -1.25 -26.82
CA LEU A 21 -27.36 -2.31 -26.92
C LEU A 21 -27.52 -3.19 -28.17
N VAL A 22 -28.74 -3.34 -28.70
CA VAL A 22 -28.97 -4.00 -30.00
C VAL A 22 -28.49 -3.10 -31.14
N ALA A 23 -28.75 -1.79 -31.10
CA ALA A 23 -28.28 -0.84 -32.11
C ALA A 23 -26.74 -0.75 -32.14
N ASP A 24 -26.10 -0.85 -30.97
CA ASP A 24 -24.65 -0.81 -30.82
C ASP A 24 -23.97 -2.13 -31.21
N GLY A 25 -24.76 -3.13 -31.63
CA GLY A 25 -24.26 -4.46 -32.02
C GLY A 25 -23.78 -5.32 -30.84
N VAL A 26 -24.06 -4.91 -29.61
CA VAL A 26 -23.69 -5.65 -28.39
C VAL A 26 -24.66 -6.81 -28.16
N LEU A 27 -25.97 -6.57 -28.23
CA LEU A 27 -26.99 -7.61 -28.10
C LEU A 27 -27.46 -8.11 -29.46
N PRO A 28 -27.73 -9.42 -29.61
CA PRO A 28 -28.26 -9.97 -30.85
C PRO A 28 -29.67 -9.46 -31.12
N ALA A 29 -29.93 -9.03 -32.36
CA ALA A 29 -31.25 -8.57 -32.78
C ALA A 29 -32.30 -9.69 -32.81
N SER A 30 -33.57 -9.31 -32.70
CA SER A 30 -34.70 -10.25 -32.81
C SER A 30 -34.74 -10.93 -34.18
N LYS A 31 -34.97 -12.25 -34.21
CA LYS A 31 -35.15 -13.02 -35.46
C LYS A 31 -36.61 -12.93 -35.94
N GLY A 32 -37.09 -11.70 -36.16
CA GLY A 32 -38.44 -11.42 -36.68
C GLY A 32 -39.56 -11.98 -35.79
N ARG A 33 -40.43 -12.82 -36.36
CA ARG A 33 -41.59 -13.42 -35.65
C ARG A 33 -41.19 -14.37 -34.52
N GLY A 34 -39.90 -14.73 -34.42
CA GLY A 34 -39.33 -15.54 -33.36
C GLY A 34 -38.84 -14.76 -32.15
N GLY A 35 -38.87 -13.43 -32.10
CA GLY A 35 -38.35 -12.71 -30.93
C GLY A 35 -36.85 -12.90 -30.68
N MET A 36 -36.39 -12.54 -29.49
CA MET A 36 -34.99 -12.63 -29.05
C MET A 36 -34.71 -13.95 -28.33
N ASP A 37 -33.48 -14.44 -28.48
CA ASP A 37 -33.00 -15.58 -27.70
C ASP A 37 -32.37 -15.10 -26.39
N ILE A 38 -32.99 -15.46 -25.27
CA ILE A 38 -32.57 -14.98 -23.93
C ILE A 38 -31.14 -15.43 -23.63
N ASP A 39 -30.81 -16.69 -23.92
CA ASP A 39 -29.50 -17.24 -23.60
C ASP A 39 -28.39 -16.54 -24.39
N SER A 40 -28.63 -16.28 -25.69
CA SER A 40 -27.70 -15.49 -26.52
C SER A 40 -27.56 -14.05 -26.02
N CYS A 41 -28.66 -13.38 -25.64
CA CYS A 41 -28.60 -12.03 -25.08
C CYS A 41 -27.81 -11.99 -23.76
N ARG A 42 -28.00 -12.98 -22.87
CA ARG A 42 -27.29 -13.08 -21.60
C ARG A 42 -25.79 -13.26 -21.80
N VAL A 43 -25.38 -14.17 -22.69
CA VAL A 43 -23.96 -14.42 -22.98
C VAL A 43 -23.31 -13.17 -23.57
N ALA A 44 -23.97 -12.51 -24.52
CA ALA A 44 -23.49 -11.30 -25.14
C ALA A 44 -23.33 -10.14 -24.13
N TYR A 45 -24.30 -9.97 -23.23
CA TYR A 45 -24.25 -8.95 -22.19
C TYR A 45 -23.13 -9.21 -21.17
N ILE A 46 -22.93 -10.46 -20.75
CA ILE A 46 -21.82 -10.84 -19.86
C ILE A 46 -20.47 -10.54 -20.53
N ALA A 47 -20.32 -10.84 -21.82
CA ALA A 47 -19.10 -10.53 -22.56
C ALA A 47 -18.85 -9.01 -22.61
N TYR A 48 -19.89 -8.21 -22.83
CA TYR A 48 -19.83 -6.76 -22.79
C TYR A 48 -19.39 -6.21 -21.41
N LEU A 49 -19.98 -6.71 -20.32
CA LEU A 49 -19.60 -6.31 -18.96
C LEU A 49 -18.15 -6.68 -18.63
N ARG A 50 -17.66 -7.83 -19.10
CA ARG A 50 -16.24 -8.21 -18.96
C ARG A 50 -15.31 -7.31 -19.77
N GLY A 51 -15.76 -6.85 -20.94
CA GLY A 51 -15.06 -5.87 -21.77
C GLY A 51 -14.93 -4.50 -21.10
N LEU A 52 -15.97 -4.07 -20.37
CA LEU A 52 -15.95 -2.84 -19.56
C LEU A 52 -14.94 -2.94 -18.40
N GLY A 53 -14.92 -4.06 -17.68
CA GLY A 53 -13.95 -4.30 -16.59
C GLY A 53 -12.49 -4.35 -17.05
N SER A 54 -12.25 -4.78 -18.30
CA SER A 54 -10.92 -4.83 -18.92
C SER A 54 -10.54 -3.58 -19.73
N ARG A 55 -11.39 -2.53 -19.73
CA ARG A 55 -11.25 -1.30 -20.54
C ARG A 55 -11.17 -1.51 -22.05
N GLN A 56 -11.52 -2.69 -22.55
CA GLN A 56 -11.57 -2.99 -23.99
C GLN A 56 -12.81 -2.40 -24.66
N VAL A 57 -13.86 -2.16 -23.86
CA VAL A 57 -15.11 -1.54 -24.30
C VAL A 57 -15.30 -0.22 -23.54
N LYS A 58 -15.55 0.87 -24.27
CA LYS A 58 -15.79 2.19 -23.68
C LYS A 58 -17.29 2.33 -23.42
N PRO A 59 -17.73 2.64 -22.18
CA PRO A 59 -19.16 2.86 -21.92
C PRO A 59 -19.62 4.12 -22.66
N GLU A 60 -20.74 4.04 -23.36
CA GLU A 60 -21.47 5.24 -23.77
C GLU A 60 -22.06 5.89 -22.53
N VAL A 61 -21.50 7.03 -22.15
CA VAL A 61 -22.09 7.92 -21.15
C VAL A 61 -23.11 8.78 -21.92
N PRO A 62 -24.41 8.77 -21.56
CA PRO A 62 -25.35 9.70 -22.18
C PRO A 62 -24.81 11.13 -22.01
N PRO A 63 -24.98 12.02 -23.01
CA PRO A 63 -24.57 13.40 -22.86
C PRO A 63 -25.35 13.97 -21.67
N VAL A 64 -24.66 14.16 -20.56
CA VAL A 64 -25.22 14.90 -19.44
C VAL A 64 -25.18 16.35 -19.90
N GLU A 65 -26.34 16.93 -20.19
CA GLU A 65 -26.46 18.38 -20.32
C GLU A 65 -26.12 18.97 -18.95
N THR A 66 -24.85 19.32 -18.76
CA THR A 66 -24.38 20.02 -17.58
C THR A 66 -23.95 21.41 -17.98
N ASP A 67 -24.88 22.34 -17.89
CA ASP A 67 -24.54 23.72 -17.58
C ASP A 67 -23.73 23.70 -16.26
N GLY A 68 -22.41 23.94 -16.35
CA GLY A 68 -21.54 24.15 -15.19
C GLY A 68 -20.44 23.11 -14.93
N ILE A 69 -20.17 22.16 -15.81
CA ILE A 69 -18.91 21.37 -15.74
C ILE A 69 -17.78 22.24 -16.30
N ASP A 70 -16.81 22.60 -15.44
CA ASP A 70 -15.59 23.28 -15.83
C ASP A 70 -14.93 22.54 -17.02
N PRO A 71 -14.79 23.20 -18.20
CA PRO A 71 -14.24 22.59 -19.43
C PRO A 71 -12.84 21.98 -19.27
N LEU A 72 -12.12 22.32 -18.20
CA LEU A 72 -10.78 21.84 -17.89
C LEU A 72 -10.75 20.70 -16.86
N ILE A 73 -11.90 20.13 -16.44
CA ILE A 73 -11.93 19.02 -15.47
C ILE A 73 -11.11 17.82 -15.92
N GLU A 74 -11.16 17.46 -17.21
CA GLU A 74 -10.34 16.36 -17.74
C GLU A 74 -8.84 16.66 -17.66
N TYR A 75 -8.44 17.90 -17.95
CA TYR A 75 -7.05 18.35 -17.85
C TYR A 75 -6.55 18.32 -16.40
N LYS A 76 -7.31 18.86 -15.46
CA LYS A 76 -6.99 18.83 -14.02
C LYS A 76 -6.89 17.41 -13.49
N LEU A 77 -7.82 16.54 -13.89
CA LEU A 77 -7.78 15.11 -13.52
C LEU A 77 -6.55 14.40 -14.12
N MET A 78 -6.12 14.80 -15.32
CA MET A 78 -4.91 14.27 -15.94
C MET A 78 -3.65 14.72 -15.21
N GLU A 79 -3.60 15.96 -14.76
CA GLU A 79 -2.50 16.51 -13.96
C GLU A 79 -2.37 15.79 -12.60
N GLU A 80 -3.48 15.63 -11.88
CA GLU A 80 -3.53 14.87 -10.62
C GLU A 80 -3.08 13.40 -10.83
N ARG A 81 -3.52 12.76 -11.92
CA ARG A 81 -3.09 11.40 -12.27
C ARG A 81 -1.59 11.34 -12.57
N ARG A 82 -1.02 12.34 -13.23
CA ARG A 82 0.43 12.44 -13.47
C ARG A 82 1.18 12.59 -12.16
N GLY A 83 0.68 13.42 -11.24
CA GLY A 83 1.24 13.58 -9.89
C GLY A 83 1.22 12.27 -9.10
N LEU A 84 0.08 11.58 -9.07
CA LEU A 84 -0.06 10.27 -8.42
C LEU A 84 0.91 9.23 -9.01
N THR A 85 1.02 9.18 -10.34
CA THR A 85 1.93 8.25 -11.03
C THR A 85 3.39 8.57 -10.70
N ALA A 86 3.76 9.84 -10.63
CA ALA A 86 5.10 10.26 -10.23
C ALA A 86 5.42 9.89 -8.78
N ALA A 87 4.49 10.11 -7.85
CA ALA A 87 4.63 9.71 -6.45
C ALA A 87 4.74 8.19 -6.29
N GLN A 88 3.93 7.42 -7.02
CA GLN A 88 4.03 5.96 -7.04
C GLN A 88 5.38 5.47 -7.56
N ARG A 89 5.91 6.11 -8.62
CA ARG A 89 7.25 5.80 -9.15
C ARG A 89 8.33 6.04 -8.10
N ILE A 90 8.33 7.18 -7.43
CA ILE A 90 9.30 7.50 -6.36
C ILE A 90 9.19 6.48 -5.22
N GLY A 91 7.96 6.15 -4.80
CA GLY A 91 7.73 5.13 -3.78
C GLY A 91 8.28 3.76 -4.20
N GLN A 92 8.14 3.39 -5.48
CA GLN A 92 8.70 2.15 -6.01
C GLN A 92 10.23 2.19 -6.12
N GLU A 93 10.80 3.33 -6.51
CA GLU A 93 12.26 3.54 -6.56
C GLU A 93 12.88 3.37 -5.17
N ASN A 94 12.28 3.96 -4.14
CA ASN A 94 12.74 3.78 -2.76
C ASN A 94 12.64 2.31 -2.31
N LYS A 95 11.55 1.61 -2.63
CA LYS A 95 11.41 0.15 -2.33
C LYS A 95 12.45 -0.69 -3.08
N ASN A 96 12.73 -0.34 -4.33
CA ASN A 96 13.76 -0.99 -5.13
C ASN A 96 15.15 -0.73 -4.53
N ALA A 97 15.44 0.49 -4.07
CA ALA A 97 16.69 0.84 -3.40
C ALA A 97 16.88 0.10 -2.07
N VAL A 98 15.81 -0.09 -1.28
CA VAL A 98 15.83 -0.95 -0.09
C VAL A 98 16.13 -2.39 -0.48
N SER A 99 15.45 -2.91 -1.51
CA SER A 99 15.67 -4.28 -2.01
C SER A 99 17.09 -4.48 -2.55
N ALA A 100 17.65 -3.45 -3.17
CA ALA A 100 19.03 -3.39 -3.65
C ALA A 100 20.05 -3.10 -2.54
N ARG A 101 19.61 -2.92 -1.28
CA ARG A 101 20.45 -2.63 -0.10
C ARG A 101 21.22 -1.31 -0.18
N GLN A 102 20.71 -0.35 -0.95
CA GLN A 102 21.28 0.99 -1.07
C GLN A 102 20.62 2.00 -0.11
N LEU A 103 19.41 1.70 0.36
CA LEU A 103 18.66 2.52 1.31
C LEU A 103 18.27 1.67 2.52
N VAL A 104 18.52 2.18 3.72
CA VAL A 104 18.15 1.51 4.98
C VAL A 104 17.01 2.31 5.62
N PRO A 105 15.83 1.71 5.85
CA PRO A 105 14.75 2.38 6.58
C PRO A 105 15.17 2.70 8.02
N VAL A 106 14.81 3.88 8.50
CA VAL A 106 15.13 4.32 9.88
C VAL A 106 14.57 3.33 10.90
N ASP A 107 13.32 2.86 10.72
CA ASP A 107 12.69 1.86 11.59
C ASP A 107 13.52 0.57 11.71
N PHE A 108 14.17 0.15 10.62
CA PHE A 108 15.04 -1.03 10.64
C PHE A 108 16.31 -0.74 11.46
N SER A 109 16.93 0.43 11.28
CA SER A 109 18.11 0.83 12.06
C SER A 109 17.80 0.89 13.55
N THR A 110 16.66 1.48 13.92
CA THR A 110 16.16 1.49 15.31
C THR A 110 15.97 0.08 15.84
N PHE A 111 15.24 -0.76 15.12
CA PHE A 111 15.03 -2.14 15.53
C PHE A 111 16.34 -2.93 15.68
N ALA A 112 17.25 -2.82 14.72
CA ALA A 112 18.52 -3.52 14.71
C ALA A 112 19.42 -3.09 15.88
N LEU A 113 19.49 -1.79 16.15
CA LEU A 113 20.29 -1.24 17.23
C LEU A 113 19.72 -1.59 18.60
N SER A 114 18.40 -1.47 18.81
CA SER A 114 17.76 -1.92 20.05
C SER A 114 18.04 -3.40 20.33
N ARG A 115 17.98 -4.25 19.31
CA ARG A 115 18.30 -5.68 19.45
C ARG A 115 19.78 -5.95 19.79
N VAL A 116 20.71 -5.15 19.29
CA VAL A 116 22.14 -5.25 19.66
C VAL A 116 22.34 -4.80 21.10
N VAL A 117 21.72 -3.71 21.50
CA VAL A 117 21.77 -3.20 22.88
C VAL A 117 21.23 -4.22 23.87
N GLU A 118 20.09 -4.86 23.59
CA GLU A 118 19.54 -5.93 24.44
C GLU A 118 20.54 -7.08 24.64
N GLN A 119 21.23 -7.50 23.58
CA GLN A 119 22.26 -8.54 23.65
C GLN A 119 23.44 -8.10 24.51
N ILE A 120 23.90 -6.85 24.35
CA ILE A 120 24.98 -6.28 25.17
C ILE A 120 24.55 -6.24 26.64
N GLY A 121 23.34 -5.77 26.93
CA GLY A 121 22.78 -5.73 28.28
C GLY A 121 22.78 -7.11 28.94
N SER A 122 22.34 -8.14 28.23
CA SER A 122 22.37 -9.53 28.72
C SER A 122 23.79 -10.00 29.02
N VAL A 123 24.77 -9.69 28.16
CA VAL A 123 26.17 -10.05 28.42
C VAL A 123 26.70 -9.33 29.66
N LEU A 124 26.44 -8.03 29.78
CA LEU A 124 26.89 -7.19 30.90
C LEU A 124 26.34 -7.67 32.25
N ASP A 125 25.07 -8.10 32.31
CA ASP A 125 24.47 -8.65 33.54
C ASP A 125 25.26 -9.88 34.04
N THR A 126 25.81 -10.69 33.13
CA THR A 126 26.62 -11.87 33.49
C THR A 126 28.05 -11.54 33.91
N VAL A 127 28.57 -10.35 33.61
CA VAL A 127 29.98 -9.99 33.86
C VAL A 127 30.28 -10.01 35.36
N THR A 128 29.41 -9.44 36.18
CA THR A 128 29.61 -9.37 37.64
C THR A 128 29.69 -10.76 38.28
N HIS A 129 28.83 -11.69 37.83
CA HIS A 129 28.88 -13.09 38.23
C HIS A 129 30.18 -13.79 37.78
N LYS A 130 30.64 -13.53 36.55
CA LYS A 130 31.90 -14.09 36.04
C LYS A 130 33.10 -13.58 36.84
N VAL A 131 33.12 -12.29 37.20
CA VAL A 131 34.17 -11.69 38.05
C VAL A 131 34.17 -12.34 39.43
N LYS A 132 33.01 -12.44 40.10
CA LYS A 132 32.89 -13.08 41.42
C LYS A 132 33.34 -14.56 41.39
N ARG A 133 33.08 -15.27 40.29
CA ARG A 133 33.54 -16.66 40.12
C ARG A 133 35.06 -16.77 39.95
N LYS A 134 35.70 -15.82 39.26
CA LYS A 134 37.16 -15.80 39.04
C LYS A 134 37.94 -15.22 40.22
N HIS A 135 37.32 -14.35 41.00
CA HIS A 135 37.90 -13.69 42.17
C HIS A 135 36.96 -13.88 43.37
N PRO A 136 36.96 -15.05 44.02
CA PRO A 136 36.04 -15.34 45.13
C PRO A 136 36.23 -14.41 46.34
N ASP A 137 37.45 -13.89 46.50
CA ASP A 137 37.85 -13.02 47.63
C ASP A 137 37.46 -11.55 47.41
N ILE A 138 36.83 -11.22 46.28
CA ILE A 138 36.37 -9.86 46.01
C ILE A 138 35.33 -9.44 47.05
N GLU A 139 35.54 -8.30 47.68
CA GLU A 139 34.57 -7.78 48.64
C GLU A 139 33.25 -7.42 47.95
N VAL A 140 32.14 -7.69 48.64
CA VAL A 140 30.78 -7.47 48.12
C VAL A 140 30.57 -6.02 47.68
N ARG A 141 31.11 -5.04 48.43
CA ARG A 141 31.00 -3.61 48.09
C ARG A 141 31.56 -3.26 46.70
N HIS A 142 32.61 -3.96 46.25
CA HIS A 142 33.20 -3.72 44.93
C HIS A 142 32.33 -4.33 43.82
N VAL A 143 31.74 -5.50 44.07
CA VAL A 143 30.79 -6.11 43.13
C VAL A 143 29.55 -5.23 42.97
N GLU A 144 29.00 -4.72 44.07
CA GLU A 144 27.86 -3.80 44.06
C GLU A 144 28.18 -2.47 43.35
N ALA A 145 29.38 -1.93 43.53
CA ALA A 145 29.84 -0.76 42.78
C ALA A 145 29.85 -1.02 41.26
N MET A 146 30.41 -2.14 40.82
CA MET A 146 30.39 -2.51 39.39
C MET A 146 28.97 -2.72 38.86
N GLN A 147 28.10 -3.36 39.64
CA GLN A 147 26.69 -3.58 39.24
C GLN A 147 25.97 -2.25 39.00
N ARG A 148 26.21 -1.24 39.82
CA ARG A 148 25.64 0.11 39.63
C ARG A 148 26.14 0.77 38.35
N GLU A 149 27.45 0.76 38.09
CA GLU A 149 28.01 1.34 36.87
C GLU A 149 27.51 0.63 35.60
N ILE A 150 27.43 -0.71 35.65
CA ILE A 150 26.89 -1.51 34.54
C ILE A 150 25.41 -1.18 34.29
N ALA A 151 24.61 -1.03 35.35
CA ALA A 151 23.21 -0.67 35.22
C ALA A 151 23.03 0.72 34.58
N LEU A 152 23.85 1.70 34.96
CA LEU A 152 23.85 3.03 34.33
C LEU A 152 24.17 2.95 32.84
N ALA A 153 25.26 2.26 32.47
CA ALA A 153 25.65 2.09 31.07
C ALA A 153 24.57 1.36 30.26
N ARG A 154 23.92 0.35 30.84
CA ARG A 154 22.84 -0.40 30.20
C ARG A 154 21.62 0.48 29.95
N ASN A 155 21.22 1.30 30.91
CA ASN A 155 20.06 2.18 30.76
C ASN A 155 20.26 3.20 29.63
N ILE A 156 21.45 3.83 29.59
CA ILE A 156 21.82 4.74 28.49
C ILE A 156 21.77 4.01 27.15
N ALA A 157 22.33 2.79 27.09
CA ALA A 157 22.31 2.02 25.85
C ALA A 157 20.88 1.68 25.42
N SER A 158 20.00 1.30 26.35
CA SER A 158 18.59 0.97 26.08
C SER A 158 17.81 2.12 25.46
N GLU A 159 18.17 3.37 25.76
CA GLU A 159 17.53 4.58 25.20
C GLU A 159 18.02 4.92 23.78
N LEU A 160 19.11 4.31 23.31
CA LEU A 160 19.70 4.60 22.00
C LEU A 160 18.70 4.44 20.84
N GLY A 161 17.84 3.42 20.92
CA GLY A 161 16.82 3.18 19.88
C GLY A 161 15.88 4.37 19.70
N ASP A 162 15.49 4.99 20.81
CA ASP A 162 14.55 6.12 20.84
C ASP A 162 15.24 7.44 20.43
N GLN A 163 16.56 7.56 20.65
CA GLN A 163 17.36 8.74 20.29
C GLN A 163 17.79 8.78 18.82
N LEU A 164 17.67 7.67 18.09
CA LEU A 164 18.14 7.59 16.70
C LEU A 164 17.54 8.63 15.73
N PRO A 165 16.24 8.96 15.79
CA PRO A 165 15.67 10.00 14.95
C PRO A 165 16.35 11.35 15.18
N GLU A 166 16.57 11.73 16.44
CA GLU A 166 17.21 12.99 16.81
C GLU A 166 18.68 13.03 16.36
N ILE A 167 19.43 11.95 16.57
CA ILE A 167 20.83 11.83 16.09
C ILE A 167 20.90 11.92 14.55
N LEU A 168 19.92 11.35 13.84
CA LEU A 168 19.85 11.46 12.39
C LEU A 168 19.59 12.90 11.95
N ASP A 169 18.65 13.59 12.61
CA ASP A 169 18.34 14.99 12.32
C ASP A 169 19.57 15.89 12.56
N GLU A 170 20.31 15.67 13.65
CA GLU A 170 21.58 16.36 13.93
C GLU A 170 22.61 16.12 12.83
N TYR A 171 22.80 14.87 12.39
CA TYR A 171 23.73 14.55 11.31
C TYR A 171 23.34 15.22 9.99
N LEU A 172 22.05 15.22 9.65
CA LEU A 172 21.56 15.89 8.43
C LEU A 172 21.81 17.40 8.48
N ALA A 173 21.61 18.03 9.63
CA ALA A 173 21.91 19.45 9.81
C ALA A 173 23.39 19.79 9.55
N THR A 174 24.32 18.88 9.85
CA THR A 174 25.76 19.09 9.54
C THR A 174 26.11 18.97 8.05
N LEU A 175 25.25 18.37 7.22
CA LEU A 175 25.47 18.24 5.78
C LEU A 175 24.96 19.44 5.00
N ASP A 176 24.11 20.25 5.62
CA ASP A 176 23.52 21.47 5.04
C ASP A 176 24.38 22.73 5.28
N GLU A 177 25.47 22.63 6.06
CA GLU A 177 26.52 23.66 6.24
C GLU A 177 27.67 23.54 5.21
#